data_AF-A0A8J2W2S7-F1
#
_entry.id   AF-A0A8J2W2S7-F1
#
_cell.length_a   1.000
_cell.length_b   1.000
_cell.length_c   1.000
_cell.angle_alpha   90.00
_cell.angle_beta   90.00
_cell.angle_gamma   90.00
#
_symmetry.space_group_name_H-M   'P 1'
#
loop_
_entity.id
_entity.type
_entity.pdbx_description
1 polymer ?
#
loop_
_entity_poly.entity_id
_entity_poly.type
_entity_poly.pdbx_seq_one_letter_code
_entity_poly.pdbx_strand_id
1 'polypeptide(L)'
;MIPANIYYAKDTLIDANINRSPASYLNNPAYERAKYTYNADKDMVQLKFVSTDGQPMGVINWYAVHGTSMNNTNPYISSDNKGYAGLLFEGVINGPEVMPGKVRRFSLIYLGPFVAAFTSSNLGDVSPNTMGAKCIDTVLPCDFFRSSCNNRTQLCNAFRPGKDMVDSTRIIGDKQFQKAWSMYNVDDSELEALEGPVQFAHQFVDKPNYTVEVQDPVNGPTTDKLCKPAMGYSFAAGTTDGPGAFDFTQGATSSNDFWDLVGSALVEPSEEVKHLKPVLLSTGEISWPYDWHPNIIETQILRIGQFMIAAVPGEFTTMARRRLRDPLNSEAENNGGPSNVKTVIAGLSNGYTHYITTFEKYQYTSR
;
A
#
# COMPACT_ATOMS: atom_id res chain seq x y z
N MET A 1 25.77 14.91 7.20
CA MET A 1 25.48 13.88 8.21
C MET A 1 25.88 14.44 9.55
N ILE A 2 25.00 14.36 10.55
CA ILE A 2 25.24 14.83 11.92
C ILE A 2 24.88 13.71 12.91
N PRO A 3 25.52 13.63 14.09
CA PRO A 3 25.12 12.68 15.12
C PRO A 3 23.67 12.91 15.56
N ALA A 4 22.89 11.84 15.68
CA ALA A 4 21.46 11.91 15.96
C ALA A 4 20.94 10.66 16.67
N ASN A 5 19.85 10.83 17.40
CA ASN A 5 19.02 9.78 17.98
C ASN A 5 17.79 9.55 17.08
N ILE A 6 17.31 8.31 17.06
CA ILE A 6 16.09 7.93 16.34
C ILE A 6 15.11 7.36 17.35
N TYR A 7 13.90 7.89 17.37
CA TYR A 7 12.84 7.46 18.28
C TYR A 7 11.69 6.84 17.50
N TYR A 8 11.10 5.79 18.06
CA TYR A 8 9.93 5.11 17.55
C TYR A 8 8.66 5.58 18.28
N ALA A 9 7.64 5.90 17.49
CA ALA A 9 6.29 6.12 17.98
C ALA A 9 5.27 5.36 17.14
N LYS A 10 4.15 5.00 17.78
CA LYS A 10 3.03 4.35 17.12
C LYS A 10 1.73 4.77 17.80
N ASP A 11 0.74 5.12 16.99
CA ASP A 11 -0.60 5.41 17.48
C ASP A 11 -1.66 5.11 16.41
N THR A 12 -2.92 4.97 16.81
CA THR A 12 -4.03 4.60 15.94
C THR A 12 -4.70 5.84 15.34
N LEU A 13 -4.79 5.87 14.00
CA LEU A 13 -5.53 6.84 13.21
C LEU A 13 -6.79 6.20 12.60
N ILE A 14 -7.94 6.58 13.17
CA ILE A 14 -9.26 6.23 12.65
C ILE A 14 -9.78 7.28 11.66
N ASP A 15 -10.83 6.93 10.90
CA ASP A 15 -11.55 7.82 9.98
C ASP A 15 -10.70 8.51 8.89
N ALA A 16 -9.49 8.05 8.64
CA ALA A 16 -8.64 8.50 7.52
C ALA A 16 -8.50 7.44 6.41
N ASN A 17 -9.05 6.25 6.61
CA ASN A 17 -9.10 5.20 5.59
C ASN A 17 -10.29 4.23 5.77
N ILE A 18 -10.65 3.53 4.68
CA ILE A 18 -11.57 2.38 4.67
C ILE A 18 -11.02 1.24 3.81
N ASN A 19 -11.50 0.01 4.01
CA ASN A 19 -11.20 -1.08 3.09
C ASN A 19 -12.10 -0.97 1.84
N ARG A 20 -11.51 -0.99 0.64
CA ARG A 20 -12.25 -0.86 -0.64
C ARG A 20 -12.65 -2.20 -1.28
N SER A 21 -12.18 -3.32 -0.74
CA SER A 21 -12.54 -4.68 -1.14
C SER A 21 -12.93 -5.54 0.09
N PRO A 22 -13.94 -5.09 0.87
CA PRO A 22 -14.29 -5.75 2.13
C PRO A 22 -14.80 -7.18 1.93
N ALA A 23 -15.47 -7.49 0.81
CA ALA A 23 -15.91 -8.85 0.48
C ALA A 23 -14.72 -9.83 0.41
N SER A 24 -13.64 -9.46 -0.29
CA SER A 24 -12.43 -10.28 -0.38
C SER A 24 -11.72 -10.38 0.98
N TYR A 25 -11.74 -9.32 1.80
CA TYR A 25 -11.22 -9.40 3.17
C TYR A 25 -11.94 -10.46 4.00
N LEU A 26 -13.27 -10.59 3.87
CA LEU A 26 -14.06 -11.58 4.61
C LEU A 26 -13.72 -13.03 4.25
N ASN A 27 -13.09 -13.28 3.10
CA ASN A 27 -12.66 -14.63 2.71
C ASN A 27 -11.44 -15.14 3.49
N ASN A 28 -10.70 -14.25 4.17
CA ASN A 28 -9.63 -14.71 5.09
C ASN A 28 -10.25 -15.48 6.27
N PRO A 29 -9.53 -16.48 6.83
CA PRO A 29 -10.06 -17.32 7.88
C PRO A 29 -10.62 -16.53 9.07
N ALA A 30 -11.78 -16.94 9.58
CA ALA A 30 -12.48 -16.20 10.64
C ALA A 30 -11.63 -16.05 11.91
N TYR A 31 -10.87 -17.10 12.29
CA TYR A 31 -9.97 -17.07 13.46
C TYR A 31 -8.84 -16.06 13.31
N GLU A 32 -8.36 -15.83 12.08
CA GLU A 32 -7.31 -14.86 11.80
C GLU A 32 -7.88 -13.44 11.82
N ARG A 33 -9.05 -13.24 11.20
CA ARG A 33 -9.73 -11.94 11.21
C ARG A 33 -10.09 -11.49 12.63
N ALA A 34 -10.45 -12.42 13.51
CA ALA A 34 -10.78 -12.15 14.91
C ALA A 34 -9.62 -11.56 15.73
N LYS A 35 -8.37 -11.68 15.27
CA LYS A 35 -7.19 -11.05 15.91
C LYS A 35 -7.14 -9.53 15.72
N TYR A 36 -7.97 -8.97 14.85
CA TYR A 36 -7.89 -7.57 14.44
C TYR A 36 -9.25 -6.88 14.57
N THR A 37 -9.24 -5.68 15.15
CA THR A 37 -10.43 -4.83 15.29
C THR A 37 -10.97 -4.33 13.95
N TYR A 38 -10.07 -4.07 12.99
CA TYR A 38 -10.41 -3.41 11.72
C TYR A 38 -9.97 -4.23 10.50
N ASN A 39 -10.69 -4.07 9.39
CA ASN A 39 -10.37 -4.68 8.10
C ASN A 39 -9.39 -3.85 7.23
N ALA A 40 -8.97 -2.68 7.72
CA ALA A 40 -7.86 -1.88 7.20
C ALA A 40 -6.95 -1.51 8.38
N ASP A 41 -5.64 -1.45 8.16
CA ASP A 41 -4.72 -1.07 9.23
C ASP A 41 -4.89 0.40 9.61
N LYS A 42 -5.07 0.65 10.91
CA LYS A 42 -5.28 1.98 11.47
C LYS A 42 -4.05 2.52 12.17
N ASP A 43 -3.01 1.71 12.34
CA ASP A 43 -1.79 2.15 13.02
C ASP A 43 -0.94 3.04 12.10
N MET A 44 -0.60 4.23 12.59
CA MET A 44 0.47 5.06 12.06
C MET A 44 1.73 4.79 12.87
N VAL A 45 2.86 4.59 12.17
CA VAL A 45 4.18 4.42 12.78
C VAL A 45 5.05 5.59 12.38
N GLN A 46 5.74 6.20 13.34
CA GLN A 46 6.65 7.31 13.12
C GLN A 46 8.06 6.95 13.60
N LEU A 47 9.05 7.28 12.78
CA LEU A 47 10.43 7.48 13.23
C LEU A 47 10.70 8.97 13.33
N LYS A 48 11.12 9.43 14.51
CA LYS A 48 11.52 10.82 14.80
C LYS A 48 13.04 10.89 14.89
N PHE A 49 13.64 11.84 14.19
CA PHE A 49 15.09 12.05 14.14
C PHE A 49 15.42 13.37 14.84
N VAL A 50 16.27 13.31 15.85
CA VAL A 50 16.71 14.45 16.64
C VAL A 50 18.23 14.41 16.74
N SER A 51 18.90 15.53 16.47
CA SER A 51 20.35 15.58 16.60
C SER A 51 20.78 15.50 18.07
N THR A 52 22.04 15.17 18.33
CA THR A 52 22.55 15.04 19.72
C THR A 52 22.55 16.36 20.52
N ASP A 53 22.44 17.51 19.84
CA ASP A 53 22.24 18.84 20.42
C ASP A 53 20.75 19.24 20.54
N GLY A 54 19.83 18.30 20.30
CA GLY A 54 18.39 18.49 20.50
C GLY A 54 17.67 19.20 19.35
N GLN A 55 18.31 19.38 18.19
CA GLN A 55 17.66 20.02 17.04
C GLN A 55 16.78 19.03 16.27
N PRO A 56 15.57 19.44 15.84
CA PRO A 56 14.69 18.59 15.08
C PRO A 56 15.23 18.39 13.66
N MET A 57 15.35 17.13 13.22
CA MET A 57 15.90 16.81 11.89
C MET A 57 14.84 16.34 10.90
N GLY A 58 13.90 15.51 11.35
CA GLY A 58 12.85 15.02 10.47
C GLY A 58 12.03 13.89 11.06
N VAL A 59 11.04 13.48 10.28
CA VAL A 59 10.17 12.33 10.59
C VAL A 59 9.93 11.47 9.36
N ILE A 60 9.73 10.18 9.57
CA ILE A 60 9.18 9.27 8.56
C ILE A 60 7.94 8.60 9.14
N ASN A 61 6.81 8.73 8.46
CA ASN A 61 5.50 8.26 8.90
C ASN A 61 4.96 7.19 7.93
N TRP A 62 4.74 5.97 8.40
CA TRP A 62 4.06 4.90 7.66
C TRP A 62 2.59 4.82 8.08
N TYR A 63 1.68 4.97 7.11
CA TYR A 63 0.25 4.77 7.30
C TYR A 63 -0.38 4.19 6.04
N ALA A 64 -1.23 3.18 6.19
CA ALA A 64 -1.87 2.50 5.05
C ALA A 64 -3.04 3.34 4.53
N VAL A 65 -2.84 4.11 3.46
CA VAL A 65 -3.91 4.78 2.72
C VAL A 65 -3.43 5.10 1.31
N HIS A 66 -4.28 4.91 0.31
CA HIS A 66 -3.97 5.31 -1.07
C HIS A 66 -3.85 6.84 -1.21
N GLY A 67 -2.96 7.28 -2.09
CA GLY A 67 -2.88 8.66 -2.57
C GLY A 67 -3.87 8.92 -3.71
N THR A 68 -5.16 8.71 -3.46
CA THR A 68 -6.26 8.82 -4.44
C THR A 68 -7.39 9.75 -3.97
N SER A 69 -7.08 10.72 -3.11
CA SER A 69 -8.04 11.75 -2.71
C SER A 69 -8.35 12.71 -3.85
N MET A 70 -7.36 13.03 -4.68
CA MET A 70 -7.51 13.59 -6.02
C MET A 70 -7.86 12.44 -6.99
N ASN A 71 -8.97 12.56 -7.73
CA ASN A 71 -9.39 11.50 -8.66
C ASN A 71 -8.82 11.67 -10.06
N ASN A 72 -9.18 10.75 -10.95
CA ASN A 72 -8.82 10.74 -12.36
C ASN A 72 -9.33 11.94 -13.19
N THR A 73 -10.16 12.82 -12.62
CA THR A 73 -10.58 14.08 -13.29
C THR A 73 -9.68 15.27 -12.97
N ASN A 74 -8.76 15.11 -12.01
CA ASN A 74 -7.79 16.15 -11.65
C ASN A 74 -6.73 16.32 -12.77
N PRO A 75 -6.56 17.52 -13.34
CA PRO A 75 -5.54 17.78 -14.35
C PRO A 75 -4.19 18.23 -13.76
N TYR A 76 -4.10 18.45 -12.44
CA TYR A 76 -2.93 19.07 -11.81
C TYR A 76 -1.98 18.04 -11.18
N ILE A 77 -0.68 18.31 -11.25
CA ILE A 77 0.31 17.54 -10.48
C ILE A 77 0.06 17.78 -8.99
N SER A 78 -0.07 16.71 -8.22
CA SER A 78 -0.29 16.76 -6.77
C SER A 78 0.38 15.55 -6.11
N SER A 79 0.91 15.75 -4.91
CA SER A 79 1.40 14.69 -4.01
C SER A 79 0.30 14.12 -3.10
N ASP A 80 -0.97 14.49 -3.37
CA ASP A 80 -2.18 14.00 -2.73
C ASP A 80 -2.18 14.15 -1.20
N ASN A 81 -2.92 13.31 -0.48
CA ASN A 81 -3.16 13.45 0.95
C ASN A 81 -1.88 13.28 1.79
N LYS A 82 -0.98 12.38 1.41
CA LYS A 82 0.32 12.16 2.07
C LYS A 82 1.26 13.33 1.88
N GLY A 83 1.32 13.85 0.65
CA GLY A 83 2.11 15.04 0.35
C GLY A 83 1.60 16.27 1.09
N TYR A 84 0.28 16.47 1.15
CA TYR A 84 -0.32 17.54 1.94
C TYR A 84 0.03 17.42 3.43
N ALA A 85 0.01 16.21 4.00
CA ALA A 85 0.42 15.98 5.38
C ALA A 85 1.90 16.34 5.64
N GLY A 86 2.80 15.96 4.72
CA GLY A 86 4.22 16.33 4.78
C GLY A 86 4.43 17.84 4.72
N LEU A 87 3.73 18.52 3.80
CA LEU A 87 3.78 19.97 3.65
C LEU A 87 3.33 20.71 4.92
N LEU A 88 2.26 20.26 5.57
CA LEU A 88 1.81 20.84 6.84
C LEU A 88 2.87 20.68 7.93
N PHE A 89 3.45 19.48 8.05
CA PHE A 89 4.46 19.21 9.07
C PHE A 89 5.71 20.05 8.88
N GLU A 90 6.25 20.07 7.66
CA GLU A 90 7.40 20.90 7.31
C GLU A 90 7.11 22.39 7.53
N GLY A 91 5.91 22.87 7.17
CA GLY A 91 5.52 24.26 7.38
C GLY A 91 5.47 24.67 8.86
N VAL A 92 5.02 23.76 9.74
CA VAL A 92 4.97 24.05 11.19
C VAL A 92 6.37 24.12 11.81
N ILE A 93 7.28 23.22 11.45
CA ILE A 93 8.64 23.21 12.04
C ILE A 93 9.56 24.26 11.40
N ASN A 94 9.55 24.35 10.07
CA ASN A 94 10.45 25.26 9.35
C ASN A 94 10.00 26.73 9.44
N GLY A 95 8.74 26.96 9.82
CA GLY A 95 8.18 28.30 10.03
C GLY A 95 7.55 28.90 8.76
N PRO A 96 6.70 29.94 8.93
CA PRO A 96 5.89 30.51 7.85
C PRO A 96 6.71 31.26 6.79
N GLU A 97 7.95 31.66 7.12
CA GLU A 97 8.86 32.39 6.23
C GLU A 97 9.54 31.46 5.21
N VAL A 98 9.49 30.13 5.43
CA VAL A 98 10.13 29.14 4.55
C VAL A 98 9.16 28.72 3.44
N MET A 99 9.59 28.88 2.19
CA MET A 99 8.83 28.41 1.04
C MET A 99 8.79 26.87 0.98
N PRO A 100 7.60 26.24 0.83
CA PRO A 100 7.48 24.80 0.69
C PRO A 100 8.36 24.20 -0.41
N GLY A 101 9.03 23.09 -0.11
CA GLY A 101 9.77 22.26 -1.08
C GLY A 101 11.00 22.90 -1.75
N LYS A 102 11.42 24.11 -1.36
CA LYS A 102 12.61 24.72 -1.95
C LYS A 102 13.89 24.24 -1.29
N VAL A 103 14.63 23.43 -2.05
CA VAL A 103 16.03 23.05 -1.77
C VAL A 103 16.96 23.97 -2.55
N ARG A 104 18.01 24.45 -1.89
CA ARG A 104 19.01 25.44 -2.34
C ARG A 104 19.38 25.34 -3.85
N ARG A 105 19.04 26.37 -4.63
CA ARG A 105 19.79 26.80 -5.82
C ARG A 105 20.03 28.31 -5.68
N PHE A 106 21.24 28.68 -5.26
CA PHE A 106 21.74 30.07 -5.11
C PHE A 106 21.16 30.92 -3.94
N SER A 107 21.90 30.88 -2.83
CA SER A 107 22.18 31.88 -1.78
C SER A 107 21.13 32.84 -1.15
N LEU A 108 19.86 32.93 -1.55
CA LEU A 108 18.94 33.95 -0.99
C LEU A 108 17.55 33.45 -0.57
N ILE A 109 17.33 32.13 -0.44
CA ILE A 109 16.04 31.56 -0.03
C ILE A 109 16.20 30.86 1.32
N TYR A 110 15.38 31.24 2.30
CA TYR A 110 15.29 30.62 3.62
C TYR A 110 14.90 29.15 3.47
N LEU A 111 15.78 28.28 3.96
CA LEU A 111 15.69 26.82 3.88
C LEU A 111 14.96 26.29 5.12
N GLY A 112 14.10 25.30 4.93
CA GLY A 112 13.62 24.46 6.01
C GLY A 112 14.54 23.23 6.17
N PRO A 113 15.33 23.11 7.24
CA PRO A 113 16.21 21.95 7.44
C PRO A 113 15.44 20.68 7.82
N PHE A 114 14.21 20.81 8.32
CA PHE A 114 13.37 19.69 8.73
C PHE A 114 12.66 19.06 7.54
N VAL A 115 12.69 17.72 7.47
CA VAL A 115 12.03 16.93 6.42
C VAL A 115 10.96 16.02 7.02
N ALA A 116 9.75 16.02 6.46
CA ALA A 116 8.66 15.15 6.89
C ALA A 116 8.19 14.23 5.77
N ALA A 117 8.55 12.95 5.86
CA ALA A 117 8.11 11.94 4.90
C ALA A 117 6.84 11.23 5.39
N PHE A 118 5.81 11.16 4.53
CA PHE A 118 4.63 10.31 4.72
C PHE A 118 4.65 9.22 3.66
N THR A 119 5.07 8.02 4.05
CA THR A 119 5.36 6.92 3.15
C THR A 119 4.14 6.04 2.90
N SER A 120 4.21 5.28 1.81
CA SER A 120 3.34 4.15 1.55
C SER A 120 3.56 3.05 2.59
N SER A 121 2.50 2.29 2.84
CA SER A 121 2.58 1.02 3.56
C SER A 121 1.81 -0.05 2.79
N ASN A 122 0.98 -0.84 3.45
CA ASN A 122 0.11 -1.85 2.84
C ASN A 122 -1.24 -1.29 2.39
N LEU A 123 -1.18 -0.38 1.43
CA LEU A 123 -2.35 0.37 0.98
C LEU A 123 -3.21 -0.36 -0.06
N GLY A 124 -2.87 -1.58 -0.50
CA GLY A 124 -3.46 -2.22 -1.69
C GLY A 124 -4.98 -2.37 -1.72
N ASP A 125 -5.62 -2.52 -0.55
CA ASP A 125 -7.08 -2.56 -0.40
C ASP A 125 -7.63 -1.43 0.47
N VAL A 126 -6.91 -0.31 0.57
CA VAL A 126 -7.19 0.77 1.52
C VAL A 126 -7.38 2.11 0.81
N SER A 127 -8.58 2.69 0.94
CA SER A 127 -9.02 3.91 0.26
C SER A 127 -9.09 5.11 1.23
N PRO A 128 -8.77 6.34 0.77
CA PRO A 128 -9.01 7.58 1.52
C PRO A 128 -10.47 8.08 1.43
N ASN A 129 -11.31 7.50 0.58
CA ASN A 129 -12.67 7.95 0.30
C ASN A 129 -13.64 7.38 1.35
N THR A 130 -13.58 7.96 2.56
CA THR A 130 -14.15 7.38 3.78
C THR A 130 -15.68 7.39 3.88
N MET A 131 -16.41 8.01 2.96
CA MET A 131 -17.88 7.96 2.95
C MET A 131 -18.45 6.70 2.26
N GLY A 132 -17.57 5.80 1.79
CA GLY A 132 -17.95 4.49 1.27
C GLY A 132 -18.43 4.52 -0.19
N ALA A 133 -18.54 3.33 -0.78
CA ALA A 133 -18.93 3.15 -2.17
C ALA A 133 -20.45 3.21 -2.35
N LYS A 134 -20.90 4.13 -3.21
CA LYS A 134 -22.33 4.31 -3.54
C LYS A 134 -22.51 4.51 -5.04
N CYS A 135 -23.72 4.24 -5.49
CA CYS A 135 -24.15 4.49 -6.84
C CYS A 135 -24.37 5.99 -7.06
N ILE A 136 -23.74 6.58 -8.07
CA ILE A 136 -23.81 8.02 -8.34
C ILE A 136 -25.21 8.49 -8.78
N ASP A 137 -26.03 7.58 -9.30
CA ASP A 137 -27.37 7.82 -9.82
C ASP A 137 -28.47 7.69 -8.74
N THR A 138 -28.31 6.75 -7.81
CA THR A 138 -29.33 6.43 -6.78
C THR A 138 -28.93 6.77 -5.35
N VAL A 139 -27.63 7.03 -5.10
CA VAL A 139 -27.04 7.26 -3.76
C VAL A 139 -27.10 6.03 -2.84
N LEU A 140 -27.60 4.88 -3.34
CA LEU A 140 -27.62 3.62 -2.61
C LEU A 140 -26.22 3.01 -2.53
N PRO A 141 -25.92 2.17 -1.51
CA PRO A 141 -24.69 1.40 -1.48
C PRO A 141 -24.50 0.59 -2.76
N CYS A 142 -23.26 0.51 -3.25
CA CYS A 142 -22.95 -0.37 -4.38
C CYS A 142 -23.17 -1.84 -4.04
N ASP A 143 -23.23 -2.68 -5.07
CA ASP A 143 -23.11 -4.12 -4.90
C ASP A 143 -21.81 -4.46 -4.13
N PHE A 144 -21.98 -5.13 -2.99
CA PHE A 144 -20.91 -5.41 -2.04
C PHE A 144 -19.81 -6.30 -2.63
N PHE A 145 -20.17 -7.17 -3.58
CA PHE A 145 -19.30 -8.21 -4.11
C PHE A 145 -18.58 -7.75 -5.39
N ARG A 146 -19.26 -6.99 -6.24
CA ARG A 146 -18.80 -6.61 -7.59
C ARG A 146 -18.40 -5.15 -7.71
N SER A 147 -18.67 -4.34 -6.68
CA SER A 147 -18.47 -2.89 -6.71
C SER A 147 -19.10 -2.26 -7.95
N SER A 148 -20.38 -2.58 -8.19
CA SER A 148 -21.12 -2.12 -9.36
C SER A 148 -22.52 -1.66 -8.99
N CYS A 149 -23.13 -0.87 -9.89
CA CYS A 149 -24.51 -0.44 -9.80
C CYS A 149 -25.18 -0.73 -11.14
N ASN A 150 -26.27 -1.48 -11.14
CA ASN A 150 -26.87 -1.98 -12.38
C ASN A 150 -25.85 -2.70 -13.29
N ASN A 151 -24.97 -3.52 -12.69
CA ASN A 151 -23.84 -4.20 -13.33
C ASN A 151 -22.81 -3.29 -14.02
N ARG A 152 -22.79 -1.99 -13.70
CA ARG A 152 -21.80 -1.04 -14.21
C ARG A 152 -20.90 -0.54 -13.09
N THR A 153 -19.59 -0.70 -13.26
CA THR A 153 -18.58 -0.21 -12.31
C THR A 153 -18.45 1.30 -12.33
N GLN A 154 -18.65 1.93 -13.49
CA GLN A 154 -18.58 3.40 -13.65
C GLN A 154 -19.57 4.15 -12.76
N LEU A 155 -20.68 3.50 -12.40
CA LEU A 155 -21.69 4.07 -11.53
C LEU A 155 -21.35 3.93 -10.05
N CYS A 156 -20.46 3.01 -9.68
CA CYS A 156 -20.07 2.77 -8.29
C CYS A 156 -18.79 3.54 -7.94
N ASN A 157 -18.91 4.58 -7.11
CA ASN A 157 -17.77 5.38 -6.69
C ASN A 157 -17.71 5.48 -5.16
N ALA A 158 -16.50 5.45 -4.61
CA ALA A 158 -16.25 5.76 -3.21
C ALA A 158 -16.34 7.27 -3.00
N PHE A 159 -17.21 7.67 -2.07
CA PHE A 159 -17.46 9.07 -1.77
C PHE A 159 -16.40 9.62 -0.81
N ARG A 160 -16.00 10.85 -1.08
CA ARG A 160 -14.94 11.55 -0.35
C ARG A 160 -15.53 12.33 0.83
N PRO A 161 -14.78 12.57 1.92
CA PRO A 161 -15.30 13.27 3.09
C PRO A 161 -15.46 14.79 2.92
N GLY A 162 -14.83 15.40 1.92
CA GLY A 162 -14.88 16.84 1.67
C GLY A 162 -15.91 17.23 0.61
N LYS A 163 -16.12 18.54 0.47
CA LYS A 163 -17.04 19.10 -0.55
C LYS A 163 -16.60 18.84 -1.99
N ASP A 164 -15.29 18.70 -2.20
CA ASP A 164 -14.65 18.42 -3.47
C ASP A 164 -13.37 17.57 -3.24
N MET A 165 -12.64 17.24 -4.30
CA MET A 165 -11.43 16.42 -4.21
C MET A 165 -10.26 17.13 -3.50
N VAL A 166 -10.18 18.46 -3.58
CA VAL A 166 -9.12 19.26 -2.95
C VAL A 166 -9.36 19.32 -1.44
N ASP A 167 -10.61 19.60 -1.03
CA ASP A 167 -11.00 19.60 0.38
C ASP A 167 -10.90 18.20 0.99
N SER A 168 -11.21 17.15 0.22
CA SER A 168 -11.02 15.76 0.67
C SER A 168 -9.55 15.41 0.87
N THR A 169 -8.68 15.81 -0.07
CA THR A 169 -7.22 15.69 0.06
C THR A 169 -6.73 16.41 1.32
N ARG A 170 -7.24 17.62 1.57
CA ARG A 170 -6.95 18.40 2.76
C ARG A 170 -7.39 17.68 4.04
N ILE A 171 -8.62 17.17 4.10
CA ILE A 171 -9.17 16.49 5.29
C ILE A 171 -8.36 15.22 5.61
N ILE A 172 -8.05 14.38 4.62
CA ILE A 172 -7.31 13.14 4.85
C ILE A 172 -5.84 13.42 5.19
N GLY A 173 -5.22 14.42 4.55
CA GLY A 173 -3.86 14.83 4.88
C GLY A 173 -3.75 15.51 6.25
N ASP A 174 -4.72 16.34 6.63
CA ASP A 174 -4.79 16.98 7.96
C ASP A 174 -4.93 15.93 9.08
N LYS A 175 -5.79 14.92 8.89
CA LYS A 175 -5.88 13.78 9.82
C LYS A 175 -4.55 13.03 9.99
N GLN A 176 -3.83 12.80 8.89
CA GLN A 176 -2.50 12.19 8.93
C GLN A 176 -1.50 13.10 9.66
N PHE A 177 -1.46 14.39 9.33
CA PHE A 177 -0.60 15.37 9.95
C PHE A 177 -0.87 15.47 11.46
N GLN A 178 -2.11 15.65 11.89
CA GLN A 178 -2.47 15.79 13.30
C GLN A 178 -2.04 14.60 14.15
N LYS A 179 -2.20 13.38 13.62
CA LYS A 179 -1.72 12.16 14.31
C LYS A 179 -0.19 12.10 14.36
N ALA A 180 0.48 12.39 13.26
CA ALA A 180 1.93 12.45 13.23
C ALA A 180 2.48 13.52 14.19
N TRP A 181 1.81 14.68 14.25
CA TRP A 181 2.14 15.80 15.11
C TRP A 181 1.95 15.46 16.59
N SER A 182 0.86 14.76 16.94
CA SER A 182 0.64 14.32 18.33
C SER A 182 1.72 13.35 18.79
N MET A 183 2.15 12.41 17.95
CA MET A 183 3.27 11.50 18.26
C MET A 183 4.61 12.24 18.37
N TYR A 184 4.85 13.22 17.51
CA TYR A 184 6.10 13.98 17.49
C TYR A 184 6.30 14.84 18.74
N ASN A 185 5.22 15.40 19.29
CA ASN A 185 5.24 16.25 20.49
C ASN A 185 5.33 15.48 21.81
N VAL A 186 5.33 14.14 21.77
CA VAL A 186 5.69 13.34 22.94
C VAL A 186 7.15 13.62 23.29
N ASP A 187 7.44 13.75 24.57
CA ASP A 187 8.81 13.99 25.06
C ASP A 187 9.73 12.83 24.65
N ASP A 188 10.95 13.14 24.23
CA ASP A 188 11.90 12.14 23.75
C ASP A 188 12.24 11.08 24.81
N SER A 189 12.12 11.41 26.11
CA SER A 189 12.34 10.47 27.21
C SER A 189 11.20 9.46 27.40
N GLU A 190 10.02 9.73 26.83
CA GLU A 190 8.87 8.82 26.83
C GLU A 190 8.81 7.96 25.55
N LEU A 191 9.58 8.31 24.52
CA LEU A 191 9.66 7.56 23.28
C LEU A 191 10.71 6.45 23.35
N GLU A 192 10.46 5.36 22.62
CA GLU A 192 11.43 4.27 22.52
C GLU A 192 12.57 4.68 21.58
N ALA A 193 13.78 4.79 22.13
CA ALA A 193 14.98 5.01 21.33
C ALA A 193 15.37 3.75 20.55
N LEU A 194 15.65 3.89 19.25
CA LEU A 194 16.18 2.83 18.42
C LEU A 194 17.68 2.67 18.67
N GLU A 195 18.06 1.50 19.15
CA GLU A 195 19.45 1.16 19.47
C GLU A 195 19.88 -0.14 18.80
N GLY A 196 21.14 -0.19 18.37
CA GLY A 196 21.76 -1.35 17.76
C GLY A 196 22.23 -1.10 16.33
N PRO A 197 22.54 -2.17 15.57
CA PRO A 197 23.20 -2.04 14.29
C PRO A 197 22.25 -1.53 13.20
N VAL A 198 22.85 -0.90 12.18
CA VAL A 198 22.19 -0.67 10.89
C VAL A 198 22.63 -1.77 9.94
N GLN A 199 21.67 -2.52 9.40
CA GLN A 199 21.93 -3.64 8.50
C GLN A 199 20.95 -3.61 7.33
N PHE A 200 21.29 -4.30 6.25
CA PHE A 200 20.38 -4.52 5.15
C PHE A 200 20.62 -5.90 4.52
N ALA A 201 19.58 -6.44 3.90
CA ALA A 201 19.65 -7.59 3.01
C ALA A 201 18.85 -7.25 1.75
N HIS A 202 19.38 -7.60 0.59
CA HIS A 202 18.77 -7.37 -0.71
C HIS A 202 18.95 -8.62 -1.57
N GLN A 203 17.94 -8.92 -2.38
CA GLN A 203 18.03 -9.96 -3.40
C GLN A 203 17.20 -9.60 -4.62
N PHE A 204 17.66 -10.10 -5.76
CA PHE A 204 16.88 -10.22 -6.99
C PHE A 204 16.23 -11.61 -7.04
N VAL A 205 14.94 -11.66 -7.28
CA VAL A 205 14.15 -12.90 -7.34
C VAL A 205 13.59 -13.07 -8.74
N ASP A 206 13.93 -14.18 -9.40
CA ASP A 206 13.30 -14.61 -10.65
C ASP A 206 11.94 -15.22 -10.34
N LYS A 207 10.88 -14.39 -10.41
CA LYS A 207 9.55 -14.75 -9.94
C LYS A 207 8.97 -15.96 -10.70
N PRO A 208 8.96 -15.99 -12.04
CA PRO A 208 8.43 -17.13 -12.80
C PRO A 208 9.17 -18.46 -12.58
N ASN A 209 10.34 -18.46 -11.95
CA ASN A 209 11.08 -19.68 -11.60
C ASN A 209 11.21 -19.90 -10.09
N TYR A 210 10.52 -19.09 -9.28
CA TYR A 210 10.57 -19.21 -7.84
C TYR A 210 9.56 -20.24 -7.35
N THR A 211 10.03 -21.11 -6.47
CA THR A 211 9.26 -22.18 -5.86
C THR A 211 8.98 -21.84 -4.41
N VAL A 212 7.72 -21.94 -3.99
CA VAL A 212 7.26 -21.64 -2.63
C VAL A 212 6.83 -22.93 -1.93
N GLU A 213 7.19 -23.06 -0.66
CA GLU A 213 6.62 -24.07 0.22
C GLU A 213 5.32 -23.52 0.81
N VAL A 214 4.23 -24.27 0.62
CA VAL A 214 2.90 -23.93 1.08
C VAL A 214 2.50 -24.92 2.17
N GLN A 215 2.25 -24.39 3.37
CA GLN A 215 1.71 -25.19 4.47
C GLN A 215 0.20 -25.33 4.28
N ASP A 216 -0.24 -26.43 3.67
CA ASP A 216 -1.66 -26.77 3.57
C ASP A 216 -2.11 -27.42 4.90
N PRO A 217 -3.08 -26.83 5.63
CA PRO A 217 -3.52 -27.36 6.91
C PRO A 217 -4.24 -28.72 6.80
N VAL A 218 -4.68 -29.13 5.61
CA VAL A 218 -5.38 -30.38 5.32
C VAL A 218 -4.41 -31.42 4.75
N ASN A 219 -3.59 -31.02 3.78
CA ASN A 219 -2.76 -31.95 3.01
C ASN A 219 -1.28 -31.98 3.43
N GLY A 220 -0.86 -31.11 4.35
CA GLY A 220 0.52 -30.97 4.80
C GLY A 220 1.36 -30.03 3.92
N PRO A 221 2.69 -29.99 4.10
CA PRO A 221 3.56 -29.16 3.29
C PRO A 221 3.48 -29.58 1.82
N THR A 222 3.21 -28.63 0.95
CA THR A 222 3.23 -28.80 -0.50
C THR A 222 4.17 -27.77 -1.10
N THR A 223 4.54 -27.97 -2.35
CA THR A 223 5.41 -27.07 -3.08
C THR A 223 4.68 -26.57 -4.30
N ASP A 224 4.67 -25.26 -4.51
CA ASP A 224 4.04 -24.63 -5.66
C ASP A 224 5.01 -23.69 -6.38
N LYS A 225 4.76 -23.41 -7.65
CA LYS A 225 5.60 -22.56 -8.49
C LYS A 225 4.87 -21.27 -8.80
N LEU A 226 5.54 -20.14 -8.62
CA LEU A 226 4.99 -18.86 -9.02
C LEU A 226 4.89 -18.79 -10.56
N CYS A 227 3.78 -18.26 -11.06
CA CYS A 227 3.51 -18.17 -12.48
C CYS A 227 4.16 -16.94 -13.14
N LYS A 228 4.22 -16.97 -14.47
CA LYS A 228 4.45 -15.77 -15.27
C LYS A 228 3.42 -14.66 -14.99
N PRO A 229 3.82 -13.37 -15.10
CA PRO A 229 2.93 -12.24 -14.91
C PRO A 229 1.69 -12.28 -15.82
N ALA A 230 0.51 -12.23 -15.24
CA ALA A 230 -0.75 -12.11 -15.98
C ALA A 230 -1.72 -11.16 -15.27
N MET A 231 -2.55 -10.45 -16.01
CA MET A 231 -3.63 -9.61 -15.49
C MET A 231 -4.98 -10.26 -15.77
N GLY A 232 -5.85 -10.29 -14.75
CA GLY A 232 -7.16 -10.91 -14.88
C GLY A 232 -8.22 -9.92 -15.34
N TYR A 233 -9.40 -10.39 -15.72
CA TYR A 233 -10.51 -9.54 -16.18
C TYR A 233 -10.86 -8.40 -15.21
N SER A 234 -10.87 -8.68 -13.90
CA SER A 234 -11.16 -7.67 -12.88
C SER A 234 -10.14 -6.51 -12.84
N PHE A 235 -8.98 -6.63 -13.48
CA PHE A 235 -8.05 -5.50 -13.64
C PHE A 235 -8.69 -4.34 -14.41
N ALA A 236 -9.39 -4.64 -15.50
CA ALA A 236 -10.02 -3.62 -16.34
C ALA A 236 -11.28 -3.00 -15.71
N ALA A 237 -11.78 -3.57 -14.61
CA ALA A 237 -12.89 -3.03 -13.83
C ALA A 237 -12.49 -1.84 -12.94
N GLY A 238 -11.18 -1.61 -12.74
CA GLY A 238 -10.68 -0.59 -11.82
C GLY A 238 -11.15 -0.83 -10.38
N THR A 239 -11.32 0.25 -9.61
CA THR A 239 -11.78 0.19 -8.22
C THR A 239 -12.86 1.23 -7.94
N THR A 240 -13.42 1.24 -6.74
CA THR A 240 -14.34 2.30 -6.32
C THR A 240 -13.67 3.68 -6.19
N ASP A 241 -12.33 3.76 -6.12
CA ASP A 241 -11.57 5.02 -6.12
C ASP A 241 -11.36 5.60 -7.52
N GLY A 242 -11.54 4.77 -8.54
CA GLY A 242 -11.29 5.05 -9.93
C GLY A 242 -11.81 3.89 -10.76
N PRO A 243 -13.09 3.92 -11.17
CA PRO A 243 -13.71 2.81 -11.87
C PRO A 243 -13.09 2.66 -13.27
N GLY A 244 -13.03 1.41 -13.72
CA GLY A 244 -12.58 1.06 -15.05
C GLY A 244 -13.61 1.38 -16.15
N ALA A 245 -13.40 0.81 -17.32
CA ALA A 245 -14.21 1.07 -18.50
C ALA A 245 -14.99 -0.17 -18.94
N PHE A 246 -15.92 0.01 -19.89
CA PHE A 246 -16.69 -1.06 -20.53
C PHE A 246 -17.56 -1.90 -19.57
N ASP A 247 -17.74 -3.18 -19.88
CA ASP A 247 -18.59 -4.14 -19.17
C ASP A 247 -17.86 -4.91 -18.06
N PHE A 248 -16.62 -4.52 -17.72
CA PHE A 248 -15.85 -5.17 -16.67
C PHE A 248 -16.39 -4.85 -15.27
N THR A 249 -16.56 -5.90 -14.46
CA THR A 249 -16.88 -5.82 -13.03
C THR A 249 -15.79 -6.46 -12.17
N GLN A 250 -15.59 -5.97 -10.95
CA GLN A 250 -14.73 -6.66 -9.99
C GLN A 250 -15.37 -8.00 -9.59
N GLY A 251 -14.56 -8.97 -9.16
CA GLY A 251 -15.06 -10.30 -8.78
C GLY A 251 -15.39 -11.20 -9.98
N ALA A 252 -14.93 -10.87 -11.19
CA ALA A 252 -15.14 -11.71 -12.36
C ALA A 252 -14.36 -13.03 -12.25
N THR A 253 -15.08 -14.16 -12.24
CA THR A 253 -14.54 -15.53 -12.22
C THR A 253 -14.64 -16.24 -13.58
N SER A 254 -15.35 -15.63 -14.53
CA SER A 254 -15.47 -16.08 -15.93
C SER A 254 -15.00 -14.98 -16.89
N SER A 255 -14.49 -15.39 -18.05
CA SER A 255 -14.16 -14.51 -19.16
C SER A 255 -15.38 -14.22 -20.04
N ASN A 256 -15.22 -13.41 -21.10
CA ASN A 256 -16.20 -13.31 -22.17
C ASN A 256 -15.51 -13.44 -23.55
N ASP A 257 -16.22 -14.01 -24.51
CA ASP A 257 -15.63 -14.40 -25.81
C ASP A 257 -15.05 -13.20 -26.58
N PHE A 258 -15.64 -12.01 -26.42
CA PHE A 258 -15.17 -10.80 -27.08
C PHE A 258 -13.81 -10.35 -26.56
N TRP A 259 -13.64 -10.24 -25.24
CA TRP A 259 -12.38 -9.82 -24.63
C TRP A 259 -11.32 -10.93 -24.67
N ASP A 260 -11.72 -12.19 -24.69
CA ASP A 260 -10.81 -13.31 -24.92
C ASP A 260 -10.21 -13.23 -26.33
N LEU A 261 -11.00 -12.91 -27.36
CA LEU A 261 -10.50 -12.65 -28.71
C LEU A 261 -9.54 -11.46 -28.75
N VAL A 262 -9.88 -10.34 -28.11
CA VAL A 262 -9.03 -9.14 -28.07
C VAL A 262 -7.70 -9.42 -27.35
N GLY A 263 -7.73 -10.11 -26.21
CA GLY A 263 -6.53 -10.49 -25.46
C GLY A 263 -5.66 -11.48 -26.25
N SER A 264 -6.28 -12.50 -26.85
CA SER A 264 -5.58 -13.54 -27.61
C SER A 264 -4.99 -13.03 -28.92
N ALA A 265 -5.52 -11.94 -29.48
CA ALA A 265 -4.93 -11.25 -30.62
C ALA A 265 -3.56 -10.62 -30.29
N LEU A 266 -3.26 -10.37 -29.01
CA LEU A 266 -1.92 -9.96 -28.56
C LEU A 266 -1.03 -11.19 -28.37
N VAL A 267 -1.41 -12.07 -27.42
CA VAL A 267 -0.75 -13.35 -27.13
C VAL A 267 -1.80 -14.29 -26.53
N GLU A 268 -1.84 -15.54 -27.02
CA GLU A 268 -2.67 -16.58 -26.41
C GLU A 268 -2.04 -17.02 -25.07
N PRO A 269 -2.76 -16.91 -23.94
CA PRO A 269 -2.21 -17.28 -22.63
C PRO A 269 -1.90 -18.78 -22.55
N SER A 270 -0.78 -19.15 -21.91
CA SER A 270 -0.48 -20.57 -21.64
C SER A 270 -1.35 -21.17 -20.52
N GLU A 271 -1.42 -22.51 -20.45
CA GLU A 271 -2.13 -23.22 -19.39
C GLU A 271 -1.56 -22.93 -17.98
N GLU A 272 -0.28 -22.55 -17.90
CA GLU A 272 0.38 -22.12 -16.66
C GLU A 272 -0.34 -20.94 -16.00
N VAL A 273 -0.91 -20.01 -16.78
CA VAL A 273 -1.57 -18.81 -16.23
C VAL A 273 -3.10 -18.91 -16.26
N LYS A 274 -3.67 -19.71 -17.17
CA LYS A 274 -5.12 -19.85 -17.36
C LYS A 274 -5.85 -20.49 -16.17
N HIS A 275 -5.19 -21.40 -15.45
CA HIS A 275 -5.86 -22.20 -14.42
C HIS A 275 -6.13 -21.43 -13.11
N LEU A 276 -5.48 -20.27 -12.89
CA LEU A 276 -5.58 -19.54 -11.61
C LEU A 276 -6.59 -18.40 -11.60
N LYS A 277 -6.86 -17.77 -12.74
CA LYS A 277 -7.84 -16.68 -12.88
C LYS A 277 -8.21 -16.49 -14.36
N PRO A 278 -9.37 -15.90 -14.69
CA PRO A 278 -9.66 -15.51 -16.07
C PRO A 278 -8.66 -14.43 -16.51
N VAL A 279 -7.69 -14.82 -17.36
CA VAL A 279 -6.62 -13.94 -17.86
C VAL A 279 -7.15 -13.05 -18.97
N LEU A 280 -7.00 -11.74 -18.81
CA LEU A 280 -7.25 -10.75 -19.86
C LEU A 280 -5.97 -10.43 -20.64
N LEU A 281 -4.83 -10.31 -19.94
CA LEU A 281 -3.52 -9.99 -20.54
C LEU A 281 -2.44 -10.91 -19.96
N SER A 282 -1.82 -11.75 -20.79
CA SER A 282 -0.69 -12.61 -20.40
C SER A 282 0.65 -11.87 -20.54
N THR A 283 0.83 -10.82 -19.75
CA THR A 283 1.96 -9.88 -19.87
C THR A 283 3.36 -10.49 -19.80
N GLY A 284 3.55 -11.58 -19.07
CA GLY A 284 4.83 -12.29 -18.96
C GLY A 284 5.17 -13.12 -20.19
N GLU A 285 4.24 -13.20 -21.15
CA GLU A 285 4.39 -13.89 -22.42
C GLU A 285 4.46 -12.88 -23.59
N ILE A 286 4.44 -11.57 -23.30
CA ILE A 286 4.59 -10.49 -24.27
C ILE A 286 5.94 -9.79 -24.05
N SER A 287 6.84 -9.92 -25.04
CA SER A 287 8.19 -9.35 -25.01
C SER A 287 8.46 -8.31 -26.09
N TRP A 288 7.46 -7.98 -26.91
CA TRP A 288 7.58 -6.95 -27.95
C TRP A 288 6.78 -5.68 -27.60
N PRO A 289 7.35 -4.47 -27.76
CA PRO A 289 8.74 -4.18 -28.14
C PRO A 289 9.76 -4.46 -27.01
N TYR A 290 9.28 -4.65 -25.78
CA TYR A 290 10.03 -5.03 -24.58
C TYR A 290 9.13 -5.91 -23.69
N ASP A 291 9.65 -6.46 -22.60
CA ASP A 291 8.83 -7.16 -21.61
C ASP A 291 7.78 -6.23 -21.00
N TRP A 292 6.52 -6.64 -21.02
CA TRP A 292 5.41 -5.81 -20.51
C TRP A 292 5.34 -5.77 -18.99
N HIS A 293 5.88 -6.80 -18.31
CA HIS A 293 6.03 -6.85 -16.86
C HIS A 293 7.39 -7.43 -16.45
N PRO A 294 7.93 -7.02 -15.29
CA PRO A 294 9.21 -7.53 -14.81
C PRO A 294 9.10 -8.99 -14.38
N ASN A 295 10.06 -9.81 -14.82
CA ASN A 295 10.25 -11.18 -14.35
C ASN A 295 11.17 -11.25 -13.13
N ILE A 296 12.18 -10.37 -13.08
CA ILE A 296 13.07 -10.21 -11.93
C ILE A 296 12.53 -9.10 -11.03
N ILE A 297 12.33 -9.40 -9.76
CA ILE A 297 11.86 -8.43 -8.76
C ILE A 297 12.87 -8.27 -7.63
N GLU A 298 12.85 -7.11 -7.00
CA GLU A 298 13.71 -6.81 -5.85
C GLU A 298 12.93 -6.98 -4.54
N THR A 299 13.54 -7.67 -3.58
CA THR A 299 13.06 -7.66 -2.20
C THR A 299 14.20 -7.22 -1.30
N GLN A 300 13.89 -6.35 -0.33
CA GLN A 300 14.89 -5.78 0.55
C GLN A 300 14.32 -5.63 1.96
N ILE A 301 15.18 -5.88 2.94
CA ILE A 301 14.92 -5.57 4.34
C ILE A 301 16.03 -4.65 4.82
N LEU A 302 15.65 -3.58 5.50
CA LEU A 302 16.55 -2.70 6.23
C LEU A 302 16.28 -2.85 7.72
N ARG A 303 17.32 -2.79 8.54
CA ARG A 303 17.25 -2.85 10.00
C ARG A 303 17.95 -1.64 10.60
N ILE A 304 17.30 -1.03 11.59
CA ILE A 304 17.83 0.02 12.45
C ILE A 304 17.54 -0.41 13.88
N GLY A 305 18.52 -1.01 14.55
CA GLY A 305 18.33 -1.52 15.90
C GLY A 305 17.26 -2.62 15.98
N GLN A 306 16.17 -2.38 16.72
CA GLN A 306 15.00 -3.27 16.75
C GLN A 306 13.90 -2.91 15.74
N PHE A 307 14.12 -1.93 14.86
CA PHE A 307 13.16 -1.56 13.81
C PHE A 307 13.55 -2.19 12.46
N MET A 308 12.60 -2.78 11.76
CA MET A 308 12.78 -3.33 10.42
C MET A 308 11.85 -2.68 9.41
N ILE A 309 12.38 -2.44 8.21
CA ILE A 309 11.65 -1.93 7.05
C ILE A 309 11.70 -3.02 5.98
N ALA A 310 10.58 -3.66 5.71
CA ALA A 310 10.45 -4.56 4.57
C ALA A 310 9.98 -3.77 3.35
N ALA A 311 10.91 -3.54 2.41
CA ALA A 311 10.66 -2.89 1.14
C ALA A 311 10.10 -3.92 0.15
N VAL A 312 8.84 -3.72 -0.25
CA VAL A 312 8.11 -4.66 -1.11
C VAL A 312 7.73 -4.02 -2.45
N PRO A 313 7.93 -4.71 -3.58
CA PRO A 313 7.80 -4.14 -4.93
C PRO A 313 6.35 -4.17 -5.43
N GLY A 314 5.43 -3.62 -4.65
CA GLY A 314 4.01 -3.59 -5.01
C GLY A 314 3.09 -3.17 -3.87
N GLU A 315 1.81 -3.42 -4.06
CA GLU A 315 0.72 -2.98 -3.20
C GLU A 315 0.16 -4.15 -2.39
N PHE A 316 0.72 -4.35 -1.20
CA PHE A 316 0.23 -5.36 -0.27
C PHE A 316 -1.14 -4.95 0.27
N THR A 317 -2.09 -5.88 0.24
CA THR A 317 -3.35 -5.71 0.97
C THR A 317 -3.14 -5.85 2.48
N THR A 318 -4.14 -5.41 3.25
CA THR A 318 -4.15 -5.41 4.71
C THR A 318 -3.71 -6.75 5.32
N MET A 319 -4.35 -7.85 4.92
CA MET A 319 -4.01 -9.17 5.49
C MET A 319 -2.69 -9.73 4.94
N ALA A 320 -2.34 -9.42 3.68
CA ALA A 320 -1.04 -9.83 3.13
C ALA A 320 0.13 -9.22 3.92
N ARG A 321 0.01 -7.96 4.33
CA ARG A 321 0.98 -7.30 5.22
C ARG A 321 1.05 -7.95 6.59
N ARG A 322 -0.09 -8.23 7.20
CA ARG A 322 -0.15 -8.88 8.52
C ARG A 322 0.56 -10.24 8.50
N ARG A 323 0.32 -11.04 7.45
CA ARG A 323 0.99 -12.33 7.23
C ARG A 323 2.47 -12.23 6.88
N LEU A 324 2.94 -11.12 6.32
CA LEU A 324 4.37 -10.91 6.11
C LEU A 324 5.08 -10.41 7.38
N ARG A 325 4.43 -9.50 8.11
CA ARG A 325 5.02 -8.83 9.29
C ARG A 325 5.35 -9.81 10.41
N ASP A 326 4.41 -10.65 10.80
CA ASP A 326 4.57 -11.49 11.99
C ASP A 326 5.68 -12.54 11.81
N PRO A 327 5.78 -13.27 10.68
CA PRO A 327 6.92 -14.16 10.42
C PRO A 327 8.25 -13.43 10.34
N LEU A 328 8.32 -12.21 9.78
CA LEU A 328 9.56 -11.43 9.76
C LEU A 328 10.04 -11.10 11.17
N ASN A 329 9.12 -10.68 12.06
CA ASN A 329 9.44 -10.44 13.46
C ASN A 329 9.94 -11.73 14.13
N SER A 330 9.22 -12.83 13.98
CA SER A 330 9.61 -14.13 14.57
C SER A 330 10.95 -14.63 14.05
N GLU A 331 11.22 -14.50 12.75
CA GLU A 331 12.50 -14.92 12.16
C GLU A 331 13.65 -14.05 12.66
N ALA A 332 13.45 -12.75 12.79
CA ALA A 332 14.45 -11.86 13.37
C ALA A 332 14.77 -12.24 14.82
N GLU A 333 13.74 -12.51 15.65
CA GLU A 333 13.90 -12.95 17.04
C GLU A 333 14.62 -14.30 17.14
N ASN A 334 14.22 -15.29 16.34
CA ASN A 334 14.80 -16.63 16.32
C ASN A 334 16.29 -16.63 15.92
N ASN A 335 16.73 -15.63 15.16
CA ASN A 335 18.12 -15.49 14.69
C ASN A 335 18.92 -14.46 15.49
N GLY A 336 18.57 -14.24 16.76
CA GLY A 336 19.35 -13.39 17.69
C GLY A 336 19.03 -11.90 17.61
N GLY A 337 17.94 -11.52 16.95
CA GLY A 337 17.32 -10.21 17.09
C GLY A 337 16.65 -10.03 18.46
N PRO A 338 16.37 -8.79 18.86
CA PRO A 338 15.71 -8.51 20.14
C PRO A 338 14.24 -8.94 20.11
N SER A 339 13.65 -9.29 21.25
CA SER A 339 12.25 -9.75 21.38
C SER A 339 11.17 -8.68 21.14
N ASN A 340 11.58 -7.45 20.84
CA ASN A 340 10.69 -6.31 20.61
C ASN A 340 10.82 -5.76 19.18
N VAL A 341 11.13 -6.63 18.21
CA VAL A 341 11.29 -6.26 16.80
C VAL A 341 10.00 -5.66 16.24
N LYS A 342 10.13 -4.55 15.53
CA LYS A 342 9.00 -3.81 14.95
C LYS A 342 9.18 -3.69 13.45
N THR A 343 8.29 -4.31 12.69
CA THR A 343 8.34 -4.27 11.22
C THR A 343 7.28 -3.35 10.63
N VAL A 344 7.73 -2.42 9.80
CA VAL A 344 6.88 -1.72 8.83
C VAL A 344 7.06 -2.30 7.44
N ILE A 345 5.98 -2.28 6.67
CA ILE A 345 6.06 -2.55 5.23
C ILE A 345 6.15 -1.21 4.52
N ALA A 346 7.15 -1.07 3.66
CA ALA A 346 7.28 0.03 2.71
C ALA A 346 6.84 -0.49 1.32
N GLY A 347 5.57 -0.25 0.99
CA GLY A 347 5.01 -0.63 -0.31
C GLY A 347 5.56 0.22 -1.45
N LEU A 348 5.43 -0.26 -2.68
CA LEU A 348 5.91 0.43 -3.90
C LEU A 348 7.42 0.78 -3.85
N SER A 349 8.24 -0.12 -3.30
CA SER A 349 9.69 0.09 -3.18
C SER A 349 10.45 -0.66 -4.28
N ASN A 350 11.50 -0.03 -4.81
CA ASN A 350 12.45 -0.54 -5.82
C ASN A 350 11.85 -0.84 -7.21
N GLY A 351 10.71 -1.52 -7.27
CA GLY A 351 9.96 -1.79 -8.49
C GLY A 351 8.44 -1.85 -8.24
N TYR A 352 7.68 -2.03 -9.32
CA TYR A 352 6.22 -2.10 -9.25
C TYR A 352 5.70 -3.37 -9.92
N THR A 353 5.10 -4.26 -9.13
CA THR A 353 4.51 -5.54 -9.58
C THR A 353 3.04 -5.66 -9.24
N HIS A 354 2.33 -4.53 -9.25
CA HIS A 354 0.89 -4.44 -8.92
C HIS A 354 0.60 -4.92 -7.49
N TYR A 355 -0.51 -5.66 -7.32
CA TYR A 355 -1.11 -5.98 -6.05
C TYR A 355 -0.66 -7.34 -5.50
N ILE A 356 -0.50 -7.40 -4.18
CA ILE A 356 -0.24 -8.65 -3.45
C ILE A 356 -1.39 -8.89 -2.47
N THR A 357 -2.16 -9.94 -2.74
CA THR A 357 -3.27 -10.39 -1.91
C THR A 357 -2.88 -11.64 -1.12
N THR A 358 -3.65 -11.98 -0.09
CA THR A 358 -3.60 -13.35 0.46
C THR A 358 -4.18 -14.32 -0.57
N PHE A 359 -3.89 -15.62 -0.40
CA PHE A 359 -4.47 -16.67 -1.25
C PHE A 359 -6.00 -16.62 -1.22
N GLU A 360 -6.59 -16.48 -0.04
CA GLU A 360 -8.05 -16.43 0.14
C GLU A 360 -8.66 -15.21 -0.55
N LYS A 361 -7.98 -14.06 -0.51
CA LYS A 361 -8.42 -12.88 -1.27
C LYS A 361 -8.29 -13.10 -2.78
N TYR A 362 -7.23 -13.78 -3.22
CA TYR A 362 -7.01 -14.10 -4.64
C TYR A 362 -8.14 -14.98 -5.18
N GLN A 363 -8.52 -16.00 -4.41
CA GLN A 363 -9.57 -16.97 -4.76
C GLN A 363 -10.94 -16.32 -5.03
N TYR A 364 -11.18 -15.11 -4.52
CA TYR A 364 -12.40 -14.36 -4.79
C TYR A 364 -12.63 -14.03 -6.27
N THR A 365 -11.55 -13.98 -7.07
CA THR A 365 -11.56 -13.77 -8.53
C THR A 365 -11.06 -14.98 -9.31
N SER A 366 -10.88 -16.11 -8.63
CA SER A 366 -10.38 -17.37 -9.20
C SER A 366 -11.49 -18.41 -9.27
N ARG A 367 -11.26 -19.46 -10.06
CA ARG A 367 -12.24 -20.55 -10.26
C ARG A 367 -12.11 -21.63 -9.21
#